data_AF-A0A8T4CDE3-F1
#
_entry.id   AF-A0A8T4CDE3-F1
#
_cell.length_a   1.000
_cell.length_b   1.000
_cell.length_c   1.000
_cell.angle_alpha   90.00
_cell.angle_beta   90.00
_cell.angle_gamma   90.00
#
_symmetry.space_group_name_H-M   'P 1'
#
loop_
_entity.id
_entity.type
_entity.pdbx_description
1 polymer ?
#
loop_
_entity_poly.entity_id
_entity_poly.type
_entity_poly.pdbx_seq_one_letter_code
_entity_poly.pdbx_strand_id
1 'polypeptide(L)'
;MRKPLGRRRPRGSKGPVRPARRRPEGDAARPGLWVTRRPPREARELYGLERTPFIWLTSSKVPGENCIDPGELGPLSTAIGGFTREARDYLVLIEGLEYMLAKTGFQTVLKLVQYLNDRVMGTGGILLLGLNPQAIGEKELALLKSEAAGVFEEAGDPAGRRQPADTDRRAGVAPAPGPPPRTGS
;
A
#
# COMPACT_ATOMS: atom_id res chain seq x y z
N MET A 1 -15.73 -17.76 -55.63
CA MET A 1 -14.98 -18.43 -54.54
C MET A 1 -14.74 -17.43 -53.42
N ARG A 2 -15.21 -17.72 -52.20
CA ARG A 2 -15.14 -16.82 -51.02
C ARG A 2 -13.81 -17.05 -50.27
N LYS A 3 -13.04 -15.99 -50.01
CA LYS A 3 -11.86 -16.03 -49.11
C LYS A 3 -12.33 -16.10 -47.64
N PRO A 4 -11.65 -16.84 -46.75
CA PRO A 4 -12.13 -17.07 -45.40
C PRO A 4 -11.84 -15.89 -44.46
N LEU A 5 -12.74 -15.75 -43.49
CA LEU A 5 -12.76 -14.77 -42.42
C LEU A 5 -11.79 -15.19 -41.28
N GLY A 6 -10.95 -14.25 -40.83
CA GLY A 6 -10.58 -14.09 -39.42
C GLY A 6 -9.43 -14.92 -38.83
N ARG A 7 -8.42 -14.23 -38.30
CA ARG A 7 -7.91 -14.50 -36.95
C ARG A 7 -7.71 -13.16 -36.23
N ARG A 8 -8.57 -12.89 -35.25
CA ARG A 8 -8.44 -11.77 -34.32
C ARG A 8 -7.18 -11.99 -33.48
N ARG A 9 -6.33 -10.96 -33.36
CA ARG A 9 -5.23 -10.95 -32.38
C ARG A 9 -5.84 -10.93 -30.96
N PRO A 10 -5.37 -11.75 -30.01
CA PRO A 10 -5.76 -11.59 -28.63
C PRO A 10 -5.19 -10.27 -28.08
N ARG A 11 -6.06 -9.50 -27.41
CA ARG A 11 -5.72 -8.35 -26.57
C ARG A 11 -5.05 -8.88 -25.30
N GLY A 12 -3.90 -8.32 -24.94
CA GLY A 12 -3.28 -8.53 -23.63
C GLY A 12 -1.89 -9.15 -23.69
N SER A 13 -0.92 -8.46 -24.28
CA SER A 13 0.49 -8.72 -23.96
C SER A 13 0.79 -8.11 -22.59
N LYS A 14 0.52 -8.86 -21.51
CA LYS A 14 1.14 -8.56 -20.21
C LYS A 14 2.64 -8.72 -20.40
N GLY A 15 3.39 -7.62 -20.26
CA GLY A 15 4.85 -7.68 -20.20
C GLY A 15 5.30 -8.62 -19.06
N PRO A 16 6.55 -9.11 -19.10
CA PRO A 16 7.01 -10.09 -18.12
C PRO A 16 6.94 -9.51 -16.71
N VAL A 17 6.05 -10.09 -15.89
CA VAL A 17 5.97 -9.83 -14.45
C VAL A 17 7.31 -10.25 -13.85
N ARG A 18 8.04 -9.29 -13.28
CA ARG A 18 9.33 -9.60 -12.63
C ARG A 18 9.05 -10.53 -11.45
N PRO A 19 9.70 -11.71 -11.36
CA PRO A 19 9.59 -12.53 -10.17
C PRO A 19 10.15 -11.76 -8.97
N ALA A 20 9.44 -11.80 -7.85
CA ALA A 20 9.94 -11.28 -6.59
C ALA A 20 11.29 -11.94 -6.29
N ARG A 21 12.38 -11.16 -6.36
CA ARG A 21 13.71 -11.66 -6.02
C ARG A 21 13.68 -12.09 -4.55
N ARG A 22 13.78 -13.40 -4.29
CA ARG A 22 14.00 -13.90 -2.92
C ARG A 22 15.31 -13.30 -2.42
N ARG A 23 15.24 -12.59 -1.30
CA ARG A 23 16.40 -11.95 -0.68
C ARG A 23 17.23 -13.02 0.02
N PRO A 24 18.57 -13.04 -0.14
CA PRO A 24 19.42 -13.85 0.72
C PRO A 24 19.32 -13.33 2.16
N GLU A 25 19.29 -14.28 3.09
CA GLU A 25 19.19 -14.05 4.53
C GLU A 25 20.53 -13.45 5.01
N GLY A 26 20.55 -12.16 5.36
CA GLY A 26 21.76 -11.46 5.83
C GLY A 26 22.00 -10.04 5.28
N ASP A 27 21.26 -9.59 4.26
CA ASP A 27 21.49 -8.25 3.67
C ASP A 27 20.86 -7.12 4.49
N ALA A 28 21.64 -6.05 4.71
CA ALA A 28 21.26 -4.80 5.38
C ALA A 28 19.84 -4.32 4.99
N ALA A 29 19.10 -3.76 5.96
CA ALA A 29 17.73 -3.29 5.74
C ALA A 29 17.63 -2.38 4.50
N ARG A 30 16.59 -2.58 3.70
CA ARG A 30 16.36 -1.82 2.47
C ARG A 30 16.10 -0.34 2.82
N PRO A 31 16.81 0.64 2.22
CA PRO A 31 16.48 2.05 2.45
C PRO A 31 15.03 2.33 2.06
N GLY A 32 14.28 2.93 2.97
CA GLY A 32 12.86 3.27 2.79
C GLY A 32 12.63 4.77 2.83
N LEU A 33 11.65 5.27 2.09
CA LEU A 33 11.08 6.60 2.25
C LEU A 33 9.56 6.47 2.36
N TRP A 34 8.97 7.11 3.36
CA TRP A 34 7.52 7.11 3.54
C TRP A 34 6.92 8.50 3.40
N VAL A 35 6.13 8.69 2.35
CA VAL A 35 5.22 9.83 2.20
C VAL A 35 3.89 9.47 2.85
N THR A 36 3.47 10.20 3.87
CA THR A 36 2.26 9.87 4.63
C THR A 36 1.52 11.10 5.12
N ARG A 37 0.24 10.92 5.45
CA ARG A 37 -0.58 11.93 6.15
C ARG A 37 -0.42 11.87 7.66
N ARG A 38 0.11 10.76 8.20
CA ARG A 38 0.28 10.60 9.64
C ARG A 38 1.48 11.42 10.12
N PRO A 39 1.41 12.05 11.31
CA PRO A 39 2.57 12.69 11.91
C PRO A 39 3.77 11.72 11.99
N PRO A 40 4.98 12.11 11.54
CA PRO A 40 6.14 11.22 11.51
C PRO A 40 6.47 10.61 12.87
N ARG A 41 6.34 11.38 13.96
CA ARG A 41 6.57 10.89 15.32
C ARG A 41 5.69 9.67 15.65
N GLU A 42 4.38 9.79 15.44
CA GLU A 42 3.42 8.70 15.71
C GLU A 42 3.71 7.49 14.82
N ALA A 43 4.02 7.72 13.55
CA ALA A 43 4.33 6.63 12.62
C ALA A 43 5.64 5.90 13.00
N ARG A 44 6.66 6.60 13.48
CA ARG A 44 7.90 5.97 13.97
C ARG A 44 7.63 5.08 15.17
N GLU A 45 6.88 5.57 16.14
CA GLU A 45 6.52 4.83 17.36
C GLU A 45 5.68 3.59 17.03
N LEU A 46 4.70 3.70 16.13
CA LEU A 46 3.80 2.60 15.79
C LEU A 46 4.48 1.48 14.97
N TYR A 47 5.42 1.82 14.09
CA TYR A 47 5.98 0.87 13.12
C TYR A 47 7.48 0.55 13.34
N GLY A 48 8.12 1.12 14.37
CA GLY A 48 9.54 0.88 14.67
C GLY A 48 10.50 1.41 13.59
N LEU A 49 10.12 2.48 12.89
CA LEU A 49 10.84 3.02 11.72
C LEU A 49 11.81 4.14 12.10
N GLU A 50 12.73 3.86 13.00
CA GLU A 50 13.64 4.89 13.57
C GLU A 50 14.52 5.57 12.51
N ARG A 51 15.01 4.81 11.52
CA ARG A 51 15.96 5.30 10.52
C ARG A 51 15.33 5.71 9.19
N THR A 52 14.05 5.43 9.00
CA THR A 52 13.34 5.71 7.74
C THR A 52 13.03 7.20 7.66
N PRO A 53 13.44 7.94 6.61
CA PRO A 53 12.96 9.29 6.36
C PRO A 53 11.46 9.31 6.09
N PHE A 54 10.78 10.36 6.55
CA PHE A 54 9.38 10.61 6.30
C PHE A 54 9.22 11.93 5.54
N ILE A 55 8.21 11.98 4.67
CA ILE A 55 7.63 13.21 4.15
C ILE A 55 6.20 13.27 4.66
N TRP A 56 5.90 14.31 5.44
CA TRP A 56 4.57 14.51 5.98
C TRP A 56 3.74 15.38 5.05
N LEU A 57 2.68 14.81 4.48
CA LEU A 57 1.68 15.51 3.69
C LEU A 57 0.76 16.32 4.60
N THR A 58 1.06 17.60 4.75
CA THR A 58 0.31 18.53 5.60
C THR A 58 0.41 19.96 5.08
N SER A 59 -0.67 20.72 5.23
CA SER A 59 -0.68 22.16 4.89
C SER A 59 0.03 23.01 5.95
N SER A 60 0.32 22.43 7.13
CA SER A 60 0.97 23.13 8.25
C SER A 60 2.45 22.79 8.32
N LYS A 61 3.30 23.83 8.36
CA LYS A 61 4.74 23.64 8.58
C LYS A 61 5.00 23.40 10.07
N VAL A 62 5.68 22.31 10.38
CA VAL A 62 6.11 21.97 11.74
C VAL A 62 7.64 22.01 11.79
N PRO A 63 8.24 22.83 12.68
CA PRO A 63 9.68 22.90 12.80
C PRO A 63 10.32 21.54 13.09
N GLY A 64 11.39 21.22 12.37
CA GLY A 64 12.10 19.93 12.50
C GLY A 64 11.48 18.76 11.73
N GLU A 65 10.31 18.94 11.11
CA GLU A 65 9.66 17.92 10.30
C GLU A 65 9.70 18.26 8.80
N ASN A 66 9.79 17.24 7.95
CA ASN A 66 9.74 17.41 6.51
C ASN A 66 8.28 17.48 6.02
N CYS A 67 7.68 18.67 6.13
CA CYS A 67 6.30 18.92 5.74
C CYS A 67 6.19 19.41 4.29
N ILE A 68 5.35 18.76 3.48
CA ILE A 68 5.01 19.18 2.11
C ILE A 68 3.49 19.31 2.00
N ASP A 69 3.01 20.43 1.42
CA ASP A 69 1.58 20.59 1.18
C ASP A 69 1.13 19.56 0.11
N PRO A 70 0.01 18.86 0.29
CA PRO A 70 -0.46 17.87 -0.69
C PRO A 70 -0.79 18.46 -2.07
N GLY A 71 -0.93 19.78 -2.18
CA GLY A 71 -1.04 20.53 -3.43
C GLY A 71 0.29 20.79 -4.13
N GLU A 72 1.41 20.70 -3.41
CA GLU A 72 2.76 21.03 -3.87
C GLU A 72 3.49 19.80 -4.43
N LEU A 73 3.03 19.28 -5.57
CA LEU A 73 3.61 18.07 -6.18
C LEU A 73 5.05 18.27 -6.69
N GLY A 74 5.45 19.50 -7.01
CA GLY A 74 6.81 19.84 -7.45
C GLY A 74 7.86 19.61 -6.35
N PRO A 75 7.70 20.22 -5.16
CA PRO A 75 8.50 19.92 -3.99
C PRO A 75 8.51 18.43 -3.62
N LEU A 76 7.35 17.76 -3.64
CA LEU A 76 7.25 16.33 -3.37
C LEU A 76 8.11 15.50 -4.34
N SER A 77 7.98 15.76 -5.64
CA SER A 77 8.74 15.11 -6.69
C SER A 77 10.25 15.32 -6.54
N THR A 78 10.66 16.53 -6.16
CA THR A 78 12.07 16.86 -5.90
C THR A 78 12.61 16.08 -4.71
N ALA A 79 11.87 16.01 -3.60
CA ALA A 79 12.28 15.30 -2.40
C ALA A 79 12.44 13.79 -2.65
N ILE A 80 11.46 13.16 -3.31
CA ILE A 80 11.55 11.75 -3.71
C ILE A 80 12.70 11.55 -4.70
N GLY A 81 12.88 12.48 -5.64
CA GLY A 81 13.99 12.48 -6.58
C GLY A 81 15.37 12.50 -5.92
N GLY A 82 15.54 13.28 -4.85
CA GLY A 82 16.78 13.30 -4.06
C GLY A 82 17.07 11.94 -3.43
N PHE A 83 16.10 11.38 -2.72
CA PHE A 83 16.22 10.05 -2.09
C PHE A 83 16.57 8.94 -3.09
N THR A 84 15.90 8.93 -4.24
CA THR A 84 16.06 7.87 -5.26
C THR A 84 17.38 7.96 -6.05
N ARG A 85 18.07 9.11 -6.03
CA ARG A 85 19.40 9.24 -6.67
C ARG A 85 20.52 8.62 -5.84
N GLU A 86 20.40 8.70 -4.51
CA GLU A 86 21.44 8.26 -3.58
C GLU A 86 21.31 6.79 -3.21
N ALA A 87 20.10 6.23 -3.31
CA ALA A 87 19.83 4.86 -2.92
C ALA A 87 19.81 3.90 -4.13
N ARG A 88 20.38 2.70 -3.95
CA ARG A 88 20.10 1.54 -4.79
C ARG A 88 19.26 0.56 -4.00
N ASP A 89 18.43 -0.24 -4.70
CA ASP A 89 17.56 -1.21 -4.07
C ASP A 89 16.73 -0.59 -2.94
N TYR A 90 15.96 0.48 -3.19
CA TYR A 90 15.17 1.17 -2.18
C TYR A 90 13.66 0.88 -2.28
N LEU A 91 12.91 1.35 -1.29
CA LEU A 91 11.44 1.36 -1.29
C LEU A 91 10.91 2.77 -1.04
N VAL A 92 9.96 3.22 -1.85
CA VAL A 92 9.18 4.44 -1.61
C VAL A 92 7.73 4.04 -1.38
N LEU A 93 7.18 4.37 -0.22
CA LEU A 93 5.77 4.21 0.08
C LEU A 93 5.09 5.59 0.04
N ILE A 94 4.03 5.70 -0.76
CA ILE A 94 3.19 6.90 -0.82
C ILE A 94 1.79 6.54 -0.36
N GLU A 95 1.43 7.02 0.82
CA GLU A 95 0.05 7.02 1.32
C GLU A 95 -0.57 8.40 1.19
N GLY A 96 -1.89 8.44 1.01
CA GLY A 96 -2.63 9.70 0.90
C GLY A 96 -2.67 10.23 -0.53
N LEU A 97 -2.62 9.35 -1.53
CA LEU A 97 -2.83 9.69 -2.93
C LEU A 97 -4.14 10.44 -3.14
N GLU A 98 -5.19 10.03 -2.42
CA GLU A 98 -6.52 10.65 -2.39
C GLU A 98 -6.47 12.11 -1.93
N TYR A 99 -5.55 12.42 -1.02
CA TYR A 99 -5.42 13.79 -0.52
C TYR A 99 -4.79 14.71 -1.55
N MET A 100 -3.79 14.21 -2.29
CA MET A 100 -3.21 14.93 -3.43
C MET A 100 -4.25 15.07 -4.56
N LEU A 101 -5.02 14.01 -4.83
CA LEU A 101 -6.08 14.02 -5.83
C LEU A 101 -7.14 15.08 -5.51
N ALA A 102 -7.60 15.16 -4.26
CA ALA A 102 -8.58 16.13 -3.81
C ALA A 102 -8.10 17.58 -3.95
N LYS A 103 -6.79 17.85 -3.83
CA LYS A 103 -6.23 19.20 -3.96
C LYS A 103 -5.85 19.61 -5.38
N THR A 104 -5.36 18.68 -6.19
CA THR A 104 -4.70 19.00 -7.48
C THR A 104 -5.39 18.44 -8.71
N GLY A 105 -6.30 17.48 -8.51
CA GLY A 105 -6.98 16.75 -9.58
C GLY A 105 -6.20 15.56 -10.13
N PHE A 106 -6.94 14.65 -10.75
CA PHE A 106 -6.42 13.35 -11.20
C PHE A 106 -5.28 13.44 -12.20
N GLN A 107 -5.39 14.28 -13.22
CA GLN A 107 -4.39 14.37 -14.29
C GLN A 107 -3.01 14.79 -13.76
N THR A 108 -2.96 15.66 -12.76
CA THR A 108 -1.71 16.15 -12.17
C THR A 108 -1.04 15.05 -11.35
N VAL A 109 -1.81 14.32 -10.53
CA VAL A 109 -1.32 13.19 -9.74
C VAL A 109 -0.90 12.02 -10.64
N LEU A 110 -1.64 11.72 -11.70
CA LEU A 110 -1.28 10.67 -12.65
C LEU A 110 0.10 10.93 -13.28
N LYS A 111 0.38 12.17 -13.69
CA LYS A 111 1.69 12.58 -14.21
C LYS A 111 2.81 12.41 -13.18
N LEU A 112 2.54 12.71 -11.90
CA LEU A 112 3.50 12.46 -10.82
C LEU A 112 3.78 10.95 -10.68
N VAL A 113 2.73 10.12 -10.66
CA VAL A 113 2.86 8.67 -10.56
C VAL A 113 3.67 8.10 -11.73
N GLN A 114 3.34 8.50 -12.97
CA GLN A 114 4.09 8.12 -14.17
C GLN A 114 5.56 8.50 -14.06
N TYR A 115 5.84 9.74 -13.68
CA TYR A 115 7.20 10.23 -13.48
C TYR A 115 7.98 9.41 -12.43
N LEU A 116 7.36 9.11 -11.30
CA LEU A 116 8.00 8.33 -10.24
C LEU A 116 8.22 6.87 -10.66
N ASN A 117 7.26 6.29 -11.39
CA ASN A 117 7.35 4.94 -11.92
C ASN A 117 8.53 4.80 -12.90
N ASP A 118 8.65 5.72 -13.86
CA ASP A 118 9.76 5.73 -14.82
C ASP A 118 11.13 5.77 -14.12
N ARG A 119 11.24 6.58 -13.06
CA ARG A 119 12.47 6.66 -12.26
C ARG A 119 12.78 5.36 -11.54
N VAL A 120 11.79 4.78 -10.89
CA VAL A 120 11.92 3.53 -10.13
C VAL A 120 12.28 2.36 -11.05
N MET A 121 11.69 2.32 -12.25
CA MET A 121 12.04 1.36 -13.30
C MET A 121 13.51 1.48 -13.74
N GLY A 122 14.04 2.71 -13.80
CA GLY A 122 15.44 2.96 -14.15
C GLY A 122 16.46 2.61 -13.07
N THR A 123 16.09 2.64 -11.80
CA THR A 123 17.00 2.46 -10.65
C THR A 123 16.88 1.10 -9.96
N GLY A 124 15.82 0.33 -10.25
CA GLY A 124 15.57 -0.96 -9.61
C GLY A 124 14.95 -0.89 -8.22
N GLY A 125 14.39 0.27 -7.83
CA GLY A 125 13.65 0.43 -6.58
C GLY A 125 12.25 -0.20 -6.63
N ILE A 126 11.50 -0.02 -5.53
CA ILE A 126 10.07 -0.37 -5.43
C ILE A 126 9.27 0.89 -5.08
N LEU A 127 8.18 1.12 -5.80
CA LEU A 127 7.19 2.14 -5.49
C LEU A 127 5.90 1.46 -5.02
N LEU A 128 5.47 1.77 -3.81
CA LEU A 128 4.20 1.34 -3.24
C LEU A 128 3.25 2.53 -3.15
N LEU A 129 2.06 2.40 -3.69
CA LEU A 129 1.03 3.44 -3.68
C LEU A 129 -0.17 2.95 -2.85
N GLY A 130 -0.43 3.61 -1.73
CA GLY A 130 -1.62 3.40 -0.92
C GLY A 130 -2.74 4.33 -1.38
N LEU A 131 -3.86 3.74 -1.80
CA LEU A 131 -5.10 4.44 -2.11
C LEU A 131 -6.33 3.60 -1.75
N ASN A 132 -7.41 4.26 -1.37
CA ASN A 132 -8.75 3.72 -1.26
C ASN A 132 -9.40 3.70 -2.65
N PRO A 133 -9.70 2.53 -3.25
CA PRO A 133 -10.30 2.45 -4.58
C PRO A 133 -11.70 3.05 -4.65
N GLN A 134 -12.40 3.21 -3.51
CA GLN A 134 -13.73 3.82 -3.46
C GLN A 134 -13.69 5.36 -3.54
N ALA A 135 -12.50 5.97 -3.38
CA ALA A 135 -12.33 7.42 -3.40
C ALA A 135 -12.04 7.99 -4.81
N ILE A 136 -12.04 7.14 -5.85
CA ILE A 136 -11.63 7.49 -7.21
C ILE A 136 -12.54 6.82 -8.24
N GLY A 137 -12.75 7.44 -9.40
CA GLY A 137 -13.58 6.85 -10.45
C GLY A 137 -12.95 5.60 -11.07
N GLU A 138 -13.78 4.67 -11.57
CA GLU A 138 -13.32 3.40 -12.15
C GLU A 138 -12.30 3.60 -13.29
N LYS A 139 -12.53 4.58 -14.16
CA LYS A 139 -11.63 4.91 -15.28
C LYS A 139 -10.27 5.39 -14.78
N GLU A 140 -10.27 6.25 -13.78
CA GLU A 140 -9.07 6.83 -13.18
C GLU A 140 -8.27 5.76 -12.41
N LEU A 141 -8.96 4.89 -11.68
CA LEU A 141 -8.36 3.72 -11.03
C LEU A 141 -7.72 2.78 -12.04
N ALA A 142 -8.40 2.50 -13.17
CA ALA A 142 -7.86 1.65 -14.23
C ALA A 142 -6.58 2.23 -14.84
N LEU A 143 -6.51 3.56 -15.02
CA LEU A 143 -5.31 4.25 -15.49
C LEU A 143 -4.18 4.13 -14.47
N LEU A 144 -4.41 4.42 -13.19
CA LEU A 144 -3.39 4.25 -12.14
C LEU A 144 -2.89 2.79 -12.05
N LYS A 145 -3.80 1.81 -12.16
CA LYS A 145 -3.44 0.39 -12.18
C LYS A 145 -2.57 0.03 -13.38
N SER A 146 -2.80 0.66 -14.54
CA SER A 146 -1.96 0.42 -15.72
C SER A 146 -0.53 0.94 -15.55
N GLU A 147 -0.35 2.04 -14.80
CA GLU A 147 0.97 2.59 -14.49
C GLU A 147 1.69 1.79 -13.42
N ALA A 148 0.98 1.38 -12.37
CA ALA A 148 1.60 0.83 -11.17
C ALA A 148 2.16 -0.60 -11.32
N ALA A 149 1.86 -1.32 -12.42
CA ALA A 149 2.44 -2.58 -12.97
C ALA A 149 2.84 -3.77 -12.04
N GLY A 150 2.92 -3.58 -10.72
CA GLY A 150 3.28 -4.54 -9.69
C GLY A 150 2.03 -5.12 -9.03
N VAL A 151 2.25 -6.16 -8.23
CA VAL A 151 1.20 -6.91 -7.54
C VAL A 151 0.24 -5.96 -6.83
N PHE A 152 -1.03 -5.97 -7.26
CA PHE A 152 -2.11 -5.32 -6.53
C PHE A 152 -2.58 -6.29 -5.47
N GLU A 153 -2.26 -6.02 -4.22
CA GLU A 153 -2.98 -6.60 -3.10
C GLU A 153 -4.03 -5.58 -2.69
N GLU A 154 -5.30 -5.91 -2.91
CA GLU A 154 -6.36 -5.28 -2.12
C GLU A 154 -6.01 -5.63 -0.68
N ALA A 155 -5.69 -4.63 0.14
CA ALA A 155 -5.52 -4.86 1.57
C ALA A 155 -6.85 -5.43 2.07
N GLY A 156 -6.92 -6.77 2.16
CA GLY A 156 -8.01 -7.43 2.85
C GLY A 156 -8.09 -6.80 4.22
N ASP A 157 -9.33 -6.49 4.63
CA ASP A 157 -9.65 -5.73 5.84
C ASP A 157 -8.54 -5.85 6.91
N PRO A 158 -7.76 -4.78 7.16
CA PRO A 158 -6.72 -4.82 8.20
C PRO A 158 -7.33 -5.05 9.59
N ALA A 159 -8.65 -4.93 9.72
CA ALA A 159 -9.44 -5.47 10.81
C ALA A 159 -9.98 -6.88 10.47
N GLY A 160 -9.09 -7.77 10.05
CA GLY A 160 -9.18 -9.20 10.34
C GLY A 160 -9.13 -9.42 11.86
N ARG A 161 -10.13 -8.89 12.57
CA ARG A 161 -10.56 -9.36 13.86
C ARG A 161 -10.96 -10.79 13.57
N ARG A 162 -10.00 -11.71 13.71
CA ARG A 162 -10.29 -13.12 13.90
C ARG A 162 -11.28 -13.13 15.05
N GLN A 163 -12.57 -13.26 14.73
CA GLN A 163 -13.48 -13.85 15.67
C GLN A 163 -12.80 -15.17 16.03
N PRO A 164 -12.49 -15.43 17.32
CA PRO A 164 -11.95 -16.72 17.68
C PRO A 164 -12.92 -17.74 17.10
N ALA A 165 -12.39 -18.50 16.12
CA ALA A 165 -13.11 -19.58 15.51
C ALA A 165 -13.63 -20.45 16.65
N ASP A 166 -14.93 -20.69 16.63
CA ASP A 166 -15.69 -21.72 17.31
C ASP A 166 -14.79 -22.91 17.65
N THR A 167 -14.07 -22.78 18.77
CA THR A 167 -13.23 -23.83 19.30
C THR A 167 -14.13 -24.49 20.31
N ASP A 168 -14.48 -25.72 19.96
CA ASP A 168 -15.02 -26.74 20.85
C ASP A 168 -16.54 -26.92 20.89
N ARG A 169 -17.11 -27.26 19.72
CA ARG A 169 -18.13 -28.32 19.67
C ARG A 169 -17.45 -29.69 19.75
N ARG A 170 -16.95 -30.10 20.93
CA ARG A 170 -16.81 -31.49 21.42
C ARG A 170 -16.03 -31.55 22.75
N ALA A 171 -16.58 -30.95 23.80
CA ALA A 171 -16.34 -31.40 25.16
C ALA A 171 -17.67 -31.73 25.82
N GLY A 172 -17.91 -33.02 26.07
CA GLY A 172 -19.09 -33.50 26.79
C GLY A 172 -19.09 -32.96 28.21
N VAL A 173 -20.10 -32.16 28.54
CA VAL A 173 -20.48 -31.88 29.92
C VAL A 173 -21.42 -32.98 30.38
N ALA A 174 -20.97 -33.80 31.32
CA ALA A 174 -21.82 -34.75 32.02
C ALA A 174 -22.95 -33.99 32.76
N PRO A 175 -24.18 -34.53 32.83
CA PRO A 175 -25.25 -33.87 33.56
C PRO A 175 -24.96 -33.85 35.05
N ALA A 176 -25.24 -32.71 35.70
CA ALA A 176 -25.07 -32.50 37.13
C ALA A 176 -25.87 -33.53 37.96
N PRO A 177 -25.37 -33.97 39.13
CA PRO A 177 -26.17 -34.79 40.04
C PRO A 177 -27.33 -33.96 40.60
N GLY A 178 -28.53 -34.54 40.61
CA GLY A 178 -29.74 -33.92 41.15
C GLY A 178 -29.66 -33.63 42.66
N PRO A 179 -30.55 -32.79 43.20
CA PRO A 179 -30.54 -32.42 44.60
C PRO A 179 -30.82 -33.63 45.51
N PRO A 180 -30.24 -33.70 46.72
CA PRO A 180 -30.51 -34.79 47.66
C PRO A 180 -31.98 -34.77 48.10
N PRO A 181 -32.55 -35.94 48.45
CA PRO A 181 -33.93 -36.03 48.88
C PRO A 181 -34.13 -35.26 50.19
N ARG A 182 -35.22 -34.50 50.26
CA ARG A 182 -35.67 -33.83 51.48
C ARG A 182 -36.02 -34.90 52.52
N THR A 183 -35.18 -35.06 53.53
CA THR A 183 -35.58 -35.73 54.77
C THR A 183 -36.45 -34.77 55.55
N GLY A 184 -37.74 -35.08 55.63
CA GLY A 184 -38.66 -34.41 56.53
C GLY A 184 -38.43 -34.84 57.97
N SER A 185 -38.50 -33.85 58.87
CA SER A 185 -39.21 -33.88 60.15
C SER A 185 -39.11 -32.51 60.80
#